data_AF-W4LSU7-F1
#
_entry.id   AF-W4LSU7-F1
#
_cell.length_a   1.000
_cell.length_b   1.000
_cell.length_c   1.000
_cell.angle_alpha   90.00
_cell.angle_beta   90.00
_cell.angle_gamma   90.00
#
_symmetry.space_group_name_H-M   'P 1'
#
loop_
_entity.id
_entity.type
_entity.pdbx_description
1 polymer ?
#
loop_
_entity_poly.entity_id
_entity_poly.type
_entity_poly.pdbx_seq_one_letter_code
_entity_poly.pdbx_strand_id
1 'polypeptide(L)'
;MTASSNFEHEHERALDAGCDDFVYKPVPASMVFDKLAAHLGVRYHYREPVTTPAEATTYPSVDTLQAMLSDMPLAWIADLQQAALSADADWITTLCTHIAAEHAALRQMLQQYVQHFRFDTIQEITQQVIDEPRDTTR
;
A
#
# COMPACT_ATOMS: atom_id res chain seq x y z
N MET A 1 -10.32 -30.43 22.22
CA MET A 1 -11.42 -29.60 21.66
C MET A 1 -11.07 -28.18 22.08
N THR A 2 -10.74 -27.22 21.22
CA THR A 2 -11.53 -26.63 20.12
C THR A 2 -10.59 -25.77 19.23
N ALA A 3 -10.16 -26.28 18.09
CA ALA A 3 -9.51 -25.44 17.05
C ALA A 3 -10.09 -25.78 15.68
N SER A 4 -10.33 -27.07 15.37
CA SER A 4 -10.99 -27.48 14.12
C SER A 4 -12.38 -26.87 13.88
N SER A 5 -13.16 -26.54 14.91
CA SER A 5 -14.56 -26.12 14.76
C SER A 5 -14.74 -24.65 14.33
N ASN A 6 -13.72 -23.79 14.43
CA ASN A 6 -13.84 -22.39 13.98
C ASN A 6 -13.52 -22.23 12.49
N PHE A 7 -12.54 -23.01 11.99
CA PHE A 7 -12.11 -22.98 10.59
C PHE A 7 -13.18 -23.55 9.64
N GLU A 8 -13.94 -24.55 10.10
CA GLU A 8 -15.00 -25.18 9.30
C GLU A 8 -16.18 -24.21 9.08
N HIS A 9 -16.56 -23.44 10.12
CA HIS A 9 -17.61 -22.42 10.01
C HIS A 9 -17.24 -21.26 9.08
N GLU A 10 -15.98 -20.83 9.06
CA GLU A 10 -15.53 -19.74 8.16
C GLU A 10 -15.51 -20.18 6.70
N HIS A 11 -15.16 -21.44 6.44
CA HIS A 11 -15.21 -22.04 5.10
C HIS A 11 -16.65 -22.18 4.58
N GLU A 12 -17.57 -22.69 5.41
CA GLU A 12 -18.98 -22.82 5.04
C GLU A 12 -19.62 -21.45 4.72
N ARG A 13 -19.28 -20.40 5.49
CA ARG A 13 -19.79 -19.04 5.24
C ARG A 13 -19.27 -18.43 3.94
N ALA A 14 -18.03 -18.71 3.55
CA ALA A 14 -17.47 -18.21 2.29
C ALA A 14 -18.13 -18.89 1.07
N LEU A 15 -18.36 -20.20 1.15
CA LEU A 15 -19.05 -20.94 0.09
C LEU A 15 -20.53 -20.54 -0.03
N ASP A 16 -21.22 -20.34 1.09
CA ASP A 16 -22.64 -19.91 1.11
C ASP A 16 -22.83 -18.48 0.57
N ALA A 17 -21.79 -17.64 0.65
CA ALA A 17 -21.76 -16.31 0.05
C ALA A 17 -21.53 -16.33 -1.48
N GLY A 18 -21.33 -17.50 -2.08
CA GLY A 18 -21.11 -17.67 -3.52
C GLY A 18 -19.64 -17.59 -3.97
N CYS A 19 -18.67 -17.77 -3.06
CA CYS A 19 -17.27 -17.91 -3.45
C CYS A 19 -16.96 -19.34 -3.95
N ASP A 20 -16.14 -19.46 -5.00
CA ASP A 20 -15.77 -20.75 -5.58
C ASP A 20 -14.73 -21.54 -4.76
N ASP A 21 -13.96 -20.88 -3.90
CA ASP A 21 -12.94 -21.50 -3.04
C ASP A 21 -12.47 -20.57 -1.91
N PHE A 22 -11.78 -21.13 -0.92
CA PHE A 22 -11.21 -20.39 0.20
C PHE A 22 -9.75 -20.79 0.45
N VAL A 23 -8.87 -19.82 0.71
CA VAL A 23 -7.45 -20.07 1.02
C VAL A 23 -7.08 -19.46 2.37
N TYR A 24 -6.65 -20.30 3.30
CA TYR A 24 -6.21 -19.87 4.62
C TYR A 24 -4.78 -19.34 4.60
N LYS A 25 -4.51 -18.32 5.41
CA LYS A 25 -3.14 -17.83 5.66
C LYS A 25 -2.29 -18.92 6.32
N PRO A 26 -0.97 -18.99 6.02
CA PRO A 26 -0.23 -18.15 5.08
C PRO A 26 -0.54 -18.53 3.64
N VAL A 27 -0.83 -17.51 2.81
CA VAL A 27 -1.20 -17.69 1.41
C VAL A 27 0.03 -17.45 0.53
N PRO A 28 0.78 -18.48 0.12
CA PRO A 28 1.86 -18.29 -0.84
C PRO A 28 1.26 -17.87 -2.18
N ALA A 29 1.92 -16.94 -2.88
CA ALA A 29 1.42 -16.38 -4.14
C ALA A 29 1.09 -17.47 -5.18
N SER A 30 1.89 -18.55 -5.23
CA SER A 30 1.65 -19.70 -6.11
C SER A 30 0.26 -20.33 -5.89
N MET A 31 -0.17 -20.47 -4.63
CA MET A 31 -1.46 -21.05 -4.30
C MET A 31 -2.63 -20.18 -4.78
N VAL A 32 -2.48 -18.85 -4.78
CA VAL A 32 -3.49 -17.94 -5.36
C VAL A 32 -3.59 -18.15 -6.87
N PHE A 33 -2.45 -18.18 -7.56
CA PHE A 33 -2.42 -18.40 -9.01
C PHE A 33 -2.98 -19.77 -9.39
N ASP A 34 -2.67 -20.83 -8.64
CA ASP A 34 -3.22 -22.17 -8.89
C ASP A 34 -4.74 -22.20 -8.74
N LYS A 35 -5.28 -21.53 -7.72
CA LYS A 35 -6.74 -21.43 -7.50
C LYS A 35 -7.42 -20.63 -8.61
N LEU A 36 -6.83 -19.52 -9.03
CA LEU A 36 -7.33 -18.74 -10.16
C LEU A 36 -7.28 -19.54 -11.47
N ALA A 37 -6.21 -20.31 -11.73
CA ALA A 37 -6.14 -21.21 -12.89
C ALA A 37 -7.21 -22.30 -12.84
N ALA A 38 -7.45 -22.90 -11.67
CA ALA A 38 -8.44 -23.96 -11.49
C ALA A 38 -9.88 -23.47 -11.73
N HIS A 39 -10.22 -22.29 -11.21
CA HIS A 39 -11.61 -21.77 -11.25
C HIS A 39 -11.92 -20.92 -12.47
N LEU A 40 -10.94 -20.19 -13.02
CA LEU A 40 -11.12 -19.32 -14.19
C LEU A 40 -10.55 -19.90 -15.49
N GLY A 41 -9.84 -21.03 -15.44
CA GLY A 41 -9.23 -21.67 -16.61
C GLY A 41 -8.09 -20.88 -17.25
N VAL A 42 -7.50 -19.92 -16.51
CA VAL A 42 -6.42 -19.05 -17.01
C VAL A 42 -5.08 -19.79 -17.11
N ARG A 43 -4.23 -19.38 -18.05
CA ARG A 43 -2.84 -19.87 -18.18
C ARG A 43 -1.87 -18.72 -18.00
N TYR A 44 -0.91 -18.89 -17.10
CA TYR A 44 0.08 -17.88 -16.81
C TYR A 44 1.29 -18.01 -17.72
N HIS A 45 1.62 -16.93 -18.43
CA HIS A 45 2.89 -16.80 -19.14
C HIS A 45 3.89 -16.13 -18.21
N TYR A 46 4.66 -16.93 -17.47
CA TYR A 46 5.77 -16.42 -16.67
C TYR A 46 6.89 -16.00 -17.60
N ARG A 47 7.19 -14.70 -17.63
CA ARG A 47 8.40 -14.19 -18.27
C ARG A 47 9.59 -14.55 -17.36
N GLU A 48 10.62 -15.17 -17.92
CA GLU A 48 11.88 -15.35 -17.18
C GLU A 48 12.35 -13.99 -16.66
N PRO A 49 12.89 -13.91 -15.42
CA PRO A 49 13.38 -12.66 -14.87
C PRO A 49 14.47 -12.14 -15.81
N VAL A 50 14.11 -11.12 -16.59
CA VAL A 50 15.05 -10.44 -17.45
C VAL A 50 16.09 -9.81 -16.53
N THR A 51 17.33 -10.27 -16.65
CA THR A 51 18.54 -9.62 -16.12
C THR A 51 18.84 -8.34 -16.90
N THR A 52 17.81 -7.55 -17.20
CA THR A 52 18.00 -6.11 -17.39
C THR A 52 18.41 -5.61 -16.00
N PRO A 53 19.41 -4.72 -15.86
CA PRO A 53 19.56 -3.99 -14.61
C PRO A 53 18.16 -3.50 -14.30
N ALA A 54 17.58 -3.94 -13.18
CA ALA A 54 16.29 -3.43 -12.74
C ALA A 54 16.42 -1.93 -12.97
N GLU A 55 15.59 -1.35 -13.84
CA GLU A 55 15.43 0.09 -13.87
C GLU A 55 15.10 0.38 -12.42
N ALA A 56 16.11 0.77 -11.67
CA ALA A 56 15.99 1.03 -10.26
C ALA A 56 15.06 2.21 -10.32
N THR A 57 13.77 1.95 -10.11
CA THR A 57 12.77 2.97 -9.96
C THR A 57 13.37 3.80 -8.87
N THR A 58 13.99 4.90 -9.28
CA THR A 58 14.76 5.72 -8.38
C THR A 58 13.67 6.50 -7.71
N TYR A 59 13.12 5.87 -6.68
CA TYR A 59 12.15 6.52 -5.83
C TYR A 59 12.87 7.76 -5.30
N PRO A 60 12.21 8.92 -5.37
CA PRO A 60 12.77 10.10 -4.77
C PRO A 60 13.06 9.80 -3.29
N SER A 61 14.18 10.31 -2.76
CA SER A 61 14.69 9.85 -1.46
C SER A 61 13.63 10.04 -0.36
N VAL A 62 13.48 9.02 0.49
CA VAL A 62 12.55 9.03 1.63
C VAL A 62 12.82 10.22 2.55
N ASP A 63 14.09 10.54 2.79
CA ASP A 63 14.51 11.71 3.59
C ASP A 63 14.01 13.03 2.98
N THR A 64 13.97 13.13 1.66
CA THR A 64 13.44 14.32 0.96
C THR A 64 11.94 14.41 1.15
N LEU A 65 11.21 13.28 1.08
CA LEU A 65 9.77 13.27 1.32
C LEU A 65 9.45 13.68 2.77
N GLN A 66 10.19 13.15 3.73
CA GLN A 66 10.03 13.50 5.14
C GLN A 66 10.25 15.00 5.37
N ALA A 67 11.35 15.56 4.85
CA ALA A 67 11.65 16.99 4.99
C ALA A 67 10.52 17.87 4.41
N MET A 68 9.99 17.51 3.24
CA MET A 68 8.90 18.25 2.61
C MET A 68 7.56 18.11 3.34
N LEU A 69 7.33 16.96 4.00
CA LEU A 69 6.14 16.75 4.82
C LEU A 69 6.22 17.53 6.14
N SER A 70 7.41 17.73 6.70
CA SER A 70 7.59 18.53 7.92
C SER A 70 7.21 20.00 7.76
N ASP A 71 7.24 20.53 6.52
CA ASP A 71 6.76 21.88 6.20
C ASP A 71 5.22 21.96 6.07
N MET A 72 4.52 20.82 6.00
CA MET A 72 3.07 20.79 5.83
C MET A 72 2.32 20.89 7.17
N PRO A 73 1.08 21.40 7.18
CA PRO A 73 0.26 21.42 8.39
C PRO A 73 -0.02 20.01 8.90
N LEU A 74 0.14 19.78 10.22
CA LEU A 74 -0.08 18.46 10.84
C LEU A 74 -1.46 17.85 10.53
N ALA A 75 -2.50 18.68 10.42
CA ALA A 75 -3.84 18.23 10.03
C ALA A 75 -3.85 17.59 8.63
N TRP A 76 -3.12 18.17 7.68
CA TRP A 76 -3.00 17.63 6.33
C TRP A 76 -2.18 16.34 6.30
N ILE A 77 -1.13 16.25 7.13
CA ILE A 77 -0.32 15.03 7.28
C ILE A 77 -1.16 13.89 7.86
N ALA A 78 -2.04 14.18 8.82
CA ALA A 78 -2.97 13.21 9.39
C ALA A 78 -3.98 12.70 8.34
N ASP A 79 -4.52 13.59 7.50
CA ASP A 79 -5.38 13.19 6.37
C ASP A 79 -4.62 12.31 5.37
N LEU A 80 -3.37 12.66 5.05
CA LEU A 80 -2.52 11.86 4.18
C LEU A 80 -2.22 10.48 4.78
N GLN A 81 -1.93 10.42 6.08
CA GLN A 81 -1.71 9.16 6.80
C GLN A 81 -2.96 8.28 6.73
N GLN A 82 -4.14 8.85 6.94
CA GLN A 82 -5.39 8.10 6.89
C GLN A 82 -5.73 7.59 5.49
N ALA A 83 -5.47 8.41 4.46
CA ALA A 83 -5.60 8.01 3.07
C ALA A 83 -4.62 6.87 2.73
N ALA A 84 -3.38 6.95 3.21
CA ALA A 84 -2.38 5.91 3.02
C ALA A 84 -2.75 4.62 3.77
N LEU A 85 -3.26 4.69 5.01
CA LEU A 85 -3.77 3.55 5.78
C LEU A 85 -4.93 2.84 5.08
N SER A 86 -5.77 3.61 4.39
CA SER A 86 -6.90 3.09 3.61
C SER A 86 -6.50 2.62 2.21
N ALA A 87 -5.22 2.77 1.83
CA ALA A 87 -4.69 2.54 0.48
C ALA A 87 -5.51 3.25 -0.62
N ASP A 88 -6.05 4.44 -0.30
CA ASP A 88 -6.93 5.20 -1.18
C ASP A 88 -6.13 6.17 -2.05
N ALA A 89 -5.80 5.70 -3.26
CA ALA A 89 -5.06 6.46 -4.25
C ALA A 89 -5.80 7.73 -4.72
N ASP A 90 -7.14 7.69 -4.79
CA ASP A 90 -7.96 8.82 -5.26
C ASP A 90 -7.97 9.92 -4.21
N TRP A 91 -8.09 9.55 -2.93
CA TRP A 91 -8.00 10.48 -1.83
C TRP A 91 -6.61 11.15 -1.75
N ILE A 92 -5.52 10.40 -1.85
CA ILE A 92 -4.16 10.98 -1.87
C ILE A 92 -4.00 11.95 -3.06
N THR A 93 -4.54 11.59 -4.23
CA THR A 93 -4.51 12.45 -5.42
C THR A 93 -5.31 13.73 -5.19
N THR A 94 -6.50 13.62 -4.58
CA THR A 94 -7.34 14.77 -4.23
C THR A 94 -6.62 15.68 -3.23
N LEU A 95 -6.02 15.13 -2.17
CA LEU A 95 -5.19 15.89 -1.24
C LEU A 95 -4.07 16.64 -1.95
N CYS A 96 -3.42 16.01 -2.94
CA CYS A 96 -2.40 16.66 -3.77
C CYS A 96 -2.98 17.81 -4.61
N THR A 97 -4.21 17.72 -5.13
CA THR A 97 -4.81 18.83 -5.89
C THR A 97 -5.09 20.07 -5.05
N HIS A 98 -5.34 19.90 -3.75
CA HIS A 98 -5.55 21.00 -2.81
C HIS A 98 -4.28 21.71 -2.36
N ILE A 99 -3.09 21.15 -2.64
CA ILE A 99 -1.82 21.78 -2.28
C ILE A 99 -1.48 22.89 -3.28
N ALA A 100 -0.96 24.01 -2.75
CA ALA A 100 -0.44 25.12 -3.53
C ALA A 100 0.66 24.70 -4.52
N ALA A 101 0.80 25.44 -5.62
CA ALA A 101 1.75 25.14 -6.69
C ALA A 101 3.22 25.14 -6.22
N GLU A 102 3.51 25.81 -5.09
CA GLU A 102 4.84 25.84 -4.46
C GLU A 102 5.31 24.46 -3.97
N HIS A 103 4.41 23.53 -3.68
CA HIS A 103 4.72 22.15 -3.33
C HIS A 103 4.55 21.18 -4.51
N ALA A 104 4.72 21.65 -5.75
CA ALA A 104 4.58 20.79 -6.94
C ALA A 104 5.47 19.54 -6.90
N ALA A 105 6.68 19.66 -6.33
CA ALA A 105 7.60 18.54 -6.15
C ALA A 105 7.02 17.47 -5.20
N LEU A 106 6.36 17.87 -4.10
CA LEU A 106 5.73 16.94 -3.15
C LEU A 106 4.63 16.14 -3.83
N ARG A 107 3.80 16.82 -4.62
CA ARG A 107 2.73 16.16 -5.39
C ARG A 107 3.28 15.11 -6.35
N GLN A 108 4.35 15.44 -7.07
CA GLN A 108 4.96 14.52 -8.01
C GLN A 108 5.55 13.29 -7.29
N MET A 109 6.21 13.51 -6.15
CA MET A 109 6.74 12.42 -5.33
C MET A 109 5.60 11.50 -4.85
N LEU A 110 4.56 12.06 -4.23
CA LEU A 110 3.41 11.29 -3.75
C LEU A 110 2.72 10.52 -4.89
N GLN A 111 2.55 11.14 -6.06
CA GLN A 111 2.01 10.46 -7.24
C GLN A 111 2.87 9.26 -7.68
N GLN A 112 4.21 9.37 -7.62
CA GLN A 112 5.07 8.23 -7.90
C GLN A 112 4.88 7.11 -6.88
N TYR A 113 4.85 7.42 -5.59
CA TYR A 113 4.60 6.40 -4.56
C TYR A 113 3.24 5.73 -4.74
N VAL A 114 2.19 6.50 -5.04
CA VAL A 114 0.85 5.97 -5.31
C VAL A 114 0.82 5.09 -6.56
N GLN A 115 1.45 5.51 -7.67
CA GLN A 115 1.53 4.72 -8.91
C GLN A 115 2.28 3.39 -8.70
N HIS A 116 3.23 3.35 -7.78
CA HIS A 116 3.97 2.15 -7.42
C HIS A 116 3.36 1.40 -6.22
N PHE A 117 2.15 1.76 -5.78
CA PHE A 117 1.42 1.15 -4.66
C PHE A 117 2.21 1.15 -3.33
N ARG A 118 3.13 2.11 -3.16
CA ARG A 118 4.00 2.25 -1.99
C ARG A 118 3.34 3.03 -0.85
N PHE A 119 2.13 2.63 -0.48
CA PHE A 119 1.38 3.24 0.63
C PHE A 119 2.05 2.97 1.97
N ASP A 120 2.70 1.82 2.13
CA ASP A 120 3.54 1.46 3.28
C ASP A 120 4.55 2.56 3.62
N THR A 121 5.24 3.07 2.60
CA THR A 121 6.30 4.05 2.76
C THR A 121 5.71 5.42 3.14
N ILE A 122 4.58 5.80 2.54
CA ILE A 122 3.87 7.03 2.90
C ILE A 122 3.41 6.96 4.37
N GLN A 123 2.86 5.82 4.79
CA GLN A 123 2.43 5.62 6.18
C GLN A 123 3.60 5.72 7.16
N GLU A 124 4.72 5.06 6.88
CA GLU A 124 5.89 5.08 7.74
C GLU A 124 6.43 6.50 7.93
N ILE A 125 6.57 7.26 6.84
CA ILE A 125 7.09 8.62 6.88
C ILE A 125 6.12 9.57 7.58
N THR A 126 4.83 9.50 7.25
CA THR A 126 3.82 10.35 7.91
C THR A 126 3.74 10.06 9.41
N GLN A 127 3.86 8.79 9.82
CA GLN A 127 3.92 8.41 11.22
C GLN A 127 5.18 8.95 11.92
N GLN A 128 6.34 8.92 11.27
CA GLN A 128 7.58 9.49 11.82
C GLN A 128 7.44 11.01 12.02
N VAL A 129 6.88 11.73 11.06
CA VAL A 129 6.67 13.18 11.17
C VAL A 129 5.67 13.54 12.28
N ILE A 130 4.67 12.69 12.52
CA ILE A 130 3.69 12.86 13.61
C ILE A 130 4.29 12.50 14.98
N ASP A 131 5.12 11.46 15.04
CA ASP A 131 5.77 10.95 16.28
C ASP A 131 7.03 11.74 16.68
N GLU A 132 7.61 12.54 15.77
CA GLU A 132 8.63 13.55 16.05
C GLU A 132 8.02 14.98 16.26
N PRO A 133 7.12 15.24 17.23
CA PRO A 133 6.78 16.62 17.53
C PRO A 133 7.93 17.22 18.36
N ARG A 134 8.78 18.02 17.71
CA ARG A 134 9.73 18.94 18.38
C ARG A 134 10.62 18.29 19.45
N ASP A 135 11.73 17.67 19.05
CA ASP A 135 12.96 17.74 19.85
C ASP A 135 13.89 18.82 19.26
N THR A 136 13.42 20.06 19.31
CA THR A 136 14.28 21.25 19.22
C THR A 136 14.06 22.05 20.48
N THR A 137 14.66 21.61 21.57
CA THR A 137 15.24 22.48 22.60
C THR A 137 16.28 21.69 23.39
N ARG A 138 17.55 21.74 22.95
CA ARG A 138 18.68 21.73 23.88
C ARG A 138 19.82 22.59 23.37
#